data_AF-A0A1S3DMR2-F1
#
_entry.id   AF-A0A1S3DMR2-F1
#
_cell.length_a   1.000
_cell.length_b   1.000
_cell.length_c   1.000
_cell.angle_alpha   90.00
_cell.angle_beta   90.00
_cell.angle_gamma   90.00
#
_symmetry.space_group_name_H-M   'P 1'
#
loop_
_entity.id
_entity.type
_entity.pdbx_description
1 polymer ?
#
loop_
_entity_poly.entity_id
_entity_poly.type
_entity_poly.pdbx_seq_one_letter_code
_entity_poly.pdbx_strand_id
1 'polypeptide(L)'
;MATYVKALVTPEHKVNAKPYQVHCLVDEGEGTILKAFCSDCAACQGGCKHAVAFVTWLHRRSNDPPVTSVECYWKKSHLSSVSSNILPVAAEMGKSVPLTQVDSSELSNFLNFVEGNVSKESMLYYQKGFVGSLSIHKLIVEWLIYNPGASNTTDAYDSFIRFCNTAMQSSSIAECLKKTQGQTSSPLWHDLRYGRVTASKIYE
;
A
#
# COMPACT_ATOMS: atom_id res chain seq x y z
N MET A 1 -0.28 34.88 -8.81
CA MET A 1 1.21 34.93 -8.89
C MET A 1 1.58 34.26 -10.20
N ALA A 2 2.36 34.92 -11.05
CA ALA A 2 2.62 34.42 -12.40
C ALA A 2 3.77 33.40 -12.40
N THR A 3 3.46 32.17 -12.79
CA THR A 3 4.41 31.07 -12.87
C THR A 3 4.73 30.74 -14.33
N TYR A 4 6.01 30.43 -14.57
CA TYR A 4 6.52 30.15 -15.91
C TYR A 4 6.82 28.65 -16.07
N VAL A 5 6.05 27.97 -16.91
CA VAL A 5 6.20 26.54 -17.19
C VAL A 5 6.91 26.34 -18.53
N LYS A 6 7.99 25.56 -18.52
CA LYS A 6 8.78 25.22 -19.71
C LYS A 6 8.63 23.75 -20.06
N ALA A 7 8.54 23.43 -21.35
CA ALA A 7 8.51 22.06 -21.83
C ALA A 7 9.25 21.90 -23.17
N LEU A 8 9.59 20.65 -23.47
CA LEU A 8 10.15 20.21 -24.74
C LEU A 8 9.09 19.38 -25.48
N VAL A 9 8.76 19.75 -26.71
CA VAL A 9 7.75 19.09 -27.54
C VAL A 9 8.42 18.44 -28.74
N THR A 10 8.24 17.13 -28.87
CA THR A 10 8.81 16.35 -29.97
C THR A 10 8.20 16.75 -31.33
N PRO A 11 8.99 16.85 -32.41
CA PRO A 11 8.49 17.14 -33.75
C PRO A 11 7.62 16.00 -34.29
N GLU A 12 6.52 16.36 -34.96
CA GLU A 12 5.58 15.39 -35.55
C GLU A 12 6.23 14.46 -36.59
N HIS A 13 7.01 15.02 -37.51
CA HIS A 13 7.53 14.27 -38.66
C HIS A 13 8.80 13.47 -38.35
N LYS A 14 9.50 13.78 -37.26
CA LYS A 14 10.80 13.17 -36.90
C LYS A 14 10.93 13.07 -35.39
N VAL A 15 10.54 11.93 -34.85
CA VAL A 15 10.51 11.67 -33.39
C VAL A 15 11.89 11.82 -32.73
N ASN A 16 12.96 11.56 -33.48
CA ASN A 16 14.35 11.68 -32.99
C ASN A 16 15.01 13.04 -33.29
N ALA A 17 14.30 13.97 -33.93
CA ALA A 17 14.83 15.29 -34.21
C ALA A 17 14.82 16.16 -32.93
N LYS A 18 15.59 17.25 -32.96
CA LYS A 18 15.68 18.20 -31.85
C LYS A 18 14.25 18.67 -31.45
N PRO A 19 13.86 18.55 -30.18
CA PRO A 19 12.55 18.98 -29.72
C PRO A 19 12.41 20.50 -29.70
N TYR A 20 11.18 20.98 -29.86
CA TYR A 20 10.84 22.40 -29.79
C TYR A 20 10.70 22.84 -28.34
N GLN A 21 11.30 23.98 -27.99
CA GLN A 21 11.07 24.58 -26.68
C GLN A 21 9.76 25.37 -26.67
N VAL A 22 8.88 25.04 -25.72
CA VAL A 22 7.57 25.68 -25.55
C VAL A 22 7.47 26.25 -24.13
N HIS A 23 6.83 27.40 -24.04
CA HIS A 23 6.67 28.17 -22.83
C HIS A 23 5.21 28.48 -22.58
N CYS A 24 4.78 28.39 -21.31
CA CYS A 24 3.45 28.75 -20.85
C CYS A 24 3.55 29.60 -19.58
N LEU A 25 2.84 30.71 -19.58
CA LEU A 25 2.78 31.67 -18.48
C LEU A 25 1.37 31.54 -17.88
N VAL A 26 1.33 31.14 -16.61
CA VAL A 26 0.11 30.75 -15.90
C VAL A 26 -0.06 31.64 -14.68
N ASP A 27 -1.27 32.10 -14.41
CA ASP A 27 -1.61 32.68 -13.12
C ASP A 27 -2.14 31.58 -12.19
N GLU A 28 -1.36 31.24 -11.18
CA GLU A 28 -1.75 30.21 -10.20
C GLU A 28 -2.91 30.64 -9.31
N GLY A 29 -3.14 31.95 -9.13
CA GLY A 29 -4.22 32.44 -8.25
C GLY A 29 -5.60 32.14 -8.84
N GLU A 30 -5.76 32.45 -10.12
CA GLU A 30 -7.01 32.25 -10.86
C GLU A 30 -7.05 30.91 -11.64
N GLY A 31 -5.93 30.18 -11.68
CA GLY A 31 -5.81 28.94 -12.46
C GLY A 31 -5.92 29.16 -13.97
N THR A 32 -5.54 30.34 -14.48
CA THR A 32 -5.72 30.72 -15.88
C THR A 32 -4.39 30.75 -16.64
N ILE A 33 -4.43 30.36 -17.92
CA ILE A 33 -3.28 30.46 -18.81
C ILE A 33 -3.27 31.85 -19.44
N LEU A 34 -2.25 32.65 -19.12
CA LEU A 34 -2.10 34.01 -19.64
C LEU A 34 -1.53 34.00 -21.06
N LYS A 35 -0.52 33.16 -21.32
CA LYS A 35 0.14 33.11 -22.63
C LYS A 35 0.86 31.78 -22.84
N ALA A 36 0.81 31.26 -24.07
CA ALA A 36 1.66 30.15 -24.51
C ALA A 36 2.32 30.45 -25.84
N PHE A 37 3.61 30.13 -25.98
CA PHE A 37 4.37 30.36 -27.21
C PHE A 37 5.51 29.35 -27.35
N CYS A 38 5.93 29.13 -28.58
CA CYS A 38 7.03 28.23 -28.93
C CYS A 38 8.22 29.05 -29.45
N SER A 39 9.42 28.75 -29.00
CA SER A 39 10.63 29.52 -29.34
C SER A 39 11.21 29.13 -30.71
N ASP A 40 11.15 27.84 -31.04
CA ASP A 40 11.95 27.28 -32.13
C ASP A 40 11.16 26.91 -33.40
N CYS A 41 9.91 27.37 -33.53
CA CYS A 41 9.07 27.01 -34.68
C CYS A 41 8.76 28.21 -35.59
N ALA A 42 8.55 27.95 -36.89
CA ALA A 42 8.22 28.98 -37.88
C ALA A 42 6.96 29.81 -37.54
N ALA A 43 6.04 29.25 -36.74
CA ALA A 43 4.81 29.91 -36.29
C ALA A 43 4.89 30.41 -34.83
N CYS A 44 6.07 30.84 -34.37
CA CYS A 44 6.34 31.21 -32.97
C CYS A 44 5.50 32.39 -32.45
N GLN A 45 4.99 33.25 -33.34
CA GLN A 45 4.24 34.46 -32.97
C GLN A 45 2.78 34.21 -32.57
N GLY A 46 2.29 32.97 -32.65
CA GLY A 46 0.96 32.58 -32.13
C GLY A 46 0.33 31.45 -32.94
N GLY A 47 -0.31 30.50 -32.25
CA GLY A 47 -1.10 29.45 -32.90
C GLY A 47 -0.33 28.24 -33.44
N CYS A 48 0.93 28.03 -33.04
CA CYS A 48 1.64 26.83 -33.45
C CYS A 48 1.10 25.56 -32.75
N LYS A 49 1.14 24.44 -33.48
CA LYS A 49 0.67 23.13 -32.95
C LYS A 49 1.38 22.71 -31.66
N HIS A 50 2.64 23.09 -31.47
CA HIS A 50 3.40 22.75 -30.28
C HIS A 50 2.87 23.48 -29.03
N ALA A 51 2.53 24.77 -29.15
CA ALA A 51 1.94 25.55 -28.06
C ALA A 51 0.55 25.00 -27.69
N VAL A 52 -0.28 24.69 -28.70
CA VAL A 52 -1.62 24.12 -28.48
C VAL A 52 -1.53 22.74 -27.82
N ALA A 53 -0.64 21.87 -28.31
CA ALA A 53 -0.43 20.55 -27.72
C ALA A 53 0.03 20.65 -26.26
N PHE A 54 0.95 21.58 -25.98
CA PHE A 54 1.44 21.79 -24.62
C PHE A 54 0.37 22.32 -23.67
N VAL A 55 -0.43 23.31 -24.08
CA VAL A 55 -1.56 23.84 -23.30
C VAL A 55 -2.59 22.75 -23.01
N THR A 56 -2.94 21.96 -24.02
CA THR A 56 -3.88 20.84 -23.87
C THR A 56 -3.36 19.79 -22.89
N TRP A 57 -2.07 19.47 -22.97
CA TRP A 57 -1.43 18.54 -22.04
C TRP A 57 -1.42 19.09 -20.61
N LEU A 58 -1.10 20.38 -20.44
CA LEU A 58 -1.05 21.04 -19.12
C LEU A 58 -2.43 21.05 -18.45
N HIS A 59 -3.49 21.36 -19.20
CA HIS A 59 -4.87 21.28 -18.73
C HIS A 59 -5.29 19.86 -18.35
N ARG A 60 -4.86 18.83 -19.09
CA ARG A 60 -5.16 17.43 -18.70
C ARG A 60 -4.44 17.05 -17.42
N ARG A 61 -3.17 17.40 -17.28
CA ARG A 61 -2.37 17.11 -16.09
C ARG A 61 -2.85 17.82 -14.83
N SER A 62 -3.44 19.01 -14.94
CA SER A 62 -4.02 19.70 -13.78
C SER A 62 -5.31 19.05 -13.29
N ASN A 63 -5.97 18.23 -14.13
CA ASN A 63 -7.17 17.47 -13.74
C ASN A 63 -6.82 16.08 -13.18
N ASP A 64 -5.56 15.63 -13.30
CA ASP A 64 -5.14 14.37 -12.68
C ASP A 64 -5.17 14.53 -11.14
N PRO A 65 -5.66 13.52 -10.39
CA PRO A 65 -5.62 13.58 -8.93
C PRO A 65 -4.17 13.68 -8.43
N PRO A 66 -3.93 14.40 -7.33
CA PRO A 66 -2.58 14.58 -6.81
C PRO A 66 -1.95 13.23 -6.44
N VAL A 67 -0.65 13.08 -6.67
CA VAL A 67 0.10 11.84 -6.38
C VAL A 67 0.07 11.41 -4.90
N THR A 68 -0.39 12.31 -4.01
CA THR A 68 -0.60 12.08 -2.58
C THR A 68 -2.03 11.71 -2.20
N SER A 69 -3.01 11.81 -3.12
CA SER A 69 -4.34 11.23 -2.90
C SER A 69 -4.25 9.72 -3.17
N VAL A 70 -3.85 8.98 -2.15
CA VAL A 70 -3.57 7.55 -2.20
C VAL A 70 -4.85 6.79 -2.58
N GLU A 71 -4.92 6.25 -3.80
CA GLU A 71 -5.97 5.31 -4.20
C GLU A 71 -5.61 3.85 -3.84
N CYS A 72 -4.35 3.55 -3.51
CA CYS A 72 -3.92 2.21 -3.11
C CYS A 72 -2.56 2.21 -2.39
N TYR A 73 -2.50 1.69 -1.17
CA TYR A 73 -1.27 1.53 -0.37
C TYR A 73 -0.25 0.58 -1.02
N TRP A 74 -0.72 -0.40 -1.78
CA TRP A 74 0.11 -1.42 -2.43
C TRP A 74 0.61 -1.03 -3.82
N LYS A 75 0.07 0.06 -4.41
CA LYS A 75 0.46 0.52 -5.74
C LYS A 75 1.64 1.47 -5.59
N LYS A 76 2.82 1.02 -6.01
CA LYS A 76 4.04 1.83 -5.96
C LYS A 76 3.81 3.16 -6.68
N SER A 77 4.04 4.28 -6.00
CA SER A 77 3.79 5.60 -6.59
C SER A 77 4.69 5.83 -7.80
N HIS A 78 4.22 6.57 -8.82
CA HIS A 78 5.01 6.85 -10.01
C HIS A 78 6.32 7.61 -9.70
N LEU A 79 6.36 8.35 -8.59
CA LEU A 79 7.56 9.05 -8.10
C LEU A 79 8.55 8.14 -7.36
N SER A 80 8.16 6.93 -6.96
CA SER A 80 9.07 5.95 -6.33
C SER A 80 10.22 5.50 -7.25
N SER A 81 10.11 5.73 -8.57
CA SER A 81 11.18 5.48 -9.53
C SER A 81 12.21 6.61 -9.58
N VAL A 82 11.84 7.82 -9.12
CA VAL A 82 12.69 9.02 -9.15
C VAL A 82 13.63 9.06 -7.92
N SER A 83 13.41 8.20 -6.93
CA SER A 83 14.14 8.20 -5.65
C SER A 83 15.41 7.35 -5.63
N SER A 84 15.96 6.90 -6.76
CA SER A 84 17.22 6.14 -6.76
C SER A 84 18.43 6.95 -6.26
N ASN A 85 18.28 8.26 -6.04
CA ASN A 85 19.30 9.13 -5.44
C ASN A 85 18.89 9.77 -4.09
N ILE A 86 17.82 9.30 -3.44
CA ILE A 86 17.39 9.87 -2.14
C ILE A 86 17.89 8.99 -0.99
N LEU A 87 18.93 9.52 -0.35
CA LEU A 87 19.43 9.28 1.01
C LEU A 87 20.13 7.93 1.33
N PRO A 88 21.39 7.97 1.82
CA PRO A 88 22.10 6.79 2.33
C PRO A 88 21.54 6.23 3.65
N VAL A 89 20.40 6.76 4.13
CA VAL A 89 19.76 6.32 5.38
C VAL A 89 19.19 4.90 5.25
N ALA A 90 18.80 4.47 4.04
CA ALA A 90 18.34 3.09 3.82
C ALA A 90 19.48 2.05 3.84
N ALA A 91 20.75 2.46 3.65
CA ALA A 91 21.89 1.54 3.71
C ALA A 91 22.22 1.12 5.17
N GLU A 92 21.74 1.89 6.14
CA GLU A 92 21.84 1.57 7.58
C GLU A 92 20.62 0.76 8.07
N MET A 93 19.47 0.88 7.40
CA MET A 93 18.25 0.10 7.67
C MET A 93 18.42 -1.34 7.16
N GLY A 94 19.19 -2.15 7.90
CA GLY A 94 19.45 -3.54 7.52
C GLY A 94 20.81 -4.06 7.96
N LYS A 95 21.68 -3.21 8.51
CA LYS A 95 22.81 -3.68 9.32
C LYS A 95 22.24 -4.17 10.64
N SER A 96 21.74 -5.41 10.64
CA SER A 96 21.25 -6.04 11.86
C SER A 96 22.40 -6.12 12.85
N VAL A 97 22.40 -5.24 13.84
CA VAL A 97 23.00 -5.60 15.13
C VAL A 97 22.27 -6.87 15.55
N PRO A 98 22.98 -7.97 15.88
CA PRO A 98 22.33 -9.18 16.35
C PRO A 98 21.42 -8.77 17.51
N LEU A 99 20.11 -9.02 17.37
CA LEU A 99 19.13 -8.69 18.39
C LEU A 99 19.60 -9.29 19.71
N THR A 100 20.01 -8.44 20.66
CA THR A 100 20.08 -8.82 22.07
C THR A 100 18.74 -9.42 22.44
N GLN A 101 18.74 -10.58 23.11
CA GLN A 101 17.52 -11.25 23.56
C GLN A 101 16.64 -10.23 24.29
N VAL A 102 15.48 -9.92 23.69
CA VAL A 102 14.48 -9.04 24.30
C VAL A 102 14.02 -9.70 25.59
N ASP A 103 14.07 -8.97 26.71
CA ASP A 103 13.63 -9.50 28.00
C ASP A 103 12.13 -9.85 27.93
N SER A 104 11.76 -10.99 28.51
CA SER A 104 10.39 -11.52 28.48
C SER A 104 9.37 -10.55 29.12
N SER A 105 9.85 -9.68 30.02
CA SER A 105 9.05 -8.67 30.69
C SER A 105 8.65 -7.51 29.76
N GLU A 106 9.58 -7.04 28.92
CA GLU A 106 9.37 -5.98 27.94
C GLU A 106 8.41 -6.41 26.83
N LEU A 107 8.56 -7.65 26.35
CA LEU A 107 7.65 -8.23 25.36
C LEU A 107 6.20 -8.29 25.90
N SER A 108 6.05 -8.66 27.17
CA SER A 108 4.74 -8.77 27.81
C SER A 108 4.07 -7.39 27.96
N ASN A 109 4.86 -6.37 28.34
CA ASN A 109 4.39 -4.98 28.43
C ASN A 109 4.00 -4.41 27.06
N PHE A 110 4.78 -4.69 26.02
CA PHE A 110 4.46 -4.30 24.65
C PHE A 110 3.15 -4.94 24.15
N LEU A 111 2.97 -6.25 24.37
CA LEU A 111 1.75 -6.94 23.97
C LEU A 111 0.51 -6.43 24.73
N ASN A 112 0.65 -6.08 26.01
CA ASN A 112 -0.41 -5.42 26.78
C ASN A 112 -0.76 -4.03 26.22
N PHE A 113 0.26 -3.25 25.83
CA PHE A 113 0.05 -1.94 25.20
C PHE A 113 -0.70 -2.07 23.87
N VAL A 114 -0.32 -3.03 23.02
CA VAL A 114 -0.95 -3.28 21.72
C VAL A 114 -2.44 -3.60 21.87
N GLU A 115 -2.81 -4.46 22.83
CA GLU A 115 -4.21 -4.86 23.05
C GLU A 115 -5.15 -3.67 23.37
N GLY A 116 -4.65 -2.66 24.09
CA GLY A 116 -5.44 -1.49 24.48
C GLY A 116 -5.43 -0.34 23.46
N ASN A 117 -4.45 -0.28 22.56
CA ASN A 117 -4.18 0.90 21.74
C ASN A 117 -4.18 0.65 20.23
N VAL A 118 -4.17 -0.61 19.80
CA VAL A 118 -4.12 -0.98 18.39
C VAL A 118 -5.48 -1.47 17.94
N SER A 119 -5.94 -1.01 16.78
CA SER A 119 -7.25 -1.39 16.25
C SER A 119 -7.27 -2.87 15.85
N LYS A 120 -8.46 -3.47 15.87
CA LYS A 120 -8.68 -4.91 15.60
C LYS A 120 -8.36 -5.31 14.16
N GLU A 121 -8.24 -4.33 13.28
CA GLU A 121 -7.84 -4.50 11.89
C GLU A 121 -6.32 -4.70 11.73
N SER A 122 -5.52 -4.39 12.75
CA SER A 122 -4.07 -4.56 12.72
C SER A 122 -3.64 -5.99 13.02
N MET A 123 -2.66 -6.50 12.27
CA MET A 123 -2.03 -7.81 12.51
C MET A 123 -1.40 -7.92 13.91
N LEU A 124 -0.93 -6.81 14.47
CA LEU A 124 -0.32 -6.77 15.81
C LEU A 124 -1.32 -7.15 16.91
N TYR A 125 -2.60 -6.85 16.71
CA TYR A 125 -3.67 -7.22 17.66
C TYR A 125 -3.72 -8.73 17.89
N TYR A 126 -3.50 -9.53 16.84
CA TYR A 126 -3.56 -11.00 16.90
C TYR A 126 -2.27 -11.64 17.42
N GLN A 127 -1.23 -10.86 17.69
CA GLN A 127 0.06 -11.37 18.15
C GLN A 127 0.03 -11.78 19.63
N LYS A 128 -0.89 -11.18 20.42
CA LYS A 128 -1.13 -11.62 21.79
C LYS A 128 -2.01 -12.87 21.74
N GLY A 129 -1.38 -14.01 21.98
CA GLY A 129 -2.03 -15.31 21.95
C GLY A 129 -3.21 -15.38 22.91
N PHE A 130 -4.43 -15.32 22.37
CA PHE A 130 -5.53 -16.02 23.02
C PHE A 130 -5.17 -17.51 23.03
N VAL A 131 -4.84 -18.03 24.21
CA VAL A 131 -4.71 -19.47 24.42
C VAL A 131 -6.05 -20.11 24.02
N GLY A 132 -6.01 -21.01 23.03
CA GLY A 132 -7.21 -21.65 22.49
C GLY A 132 -8.01 -20.85 21.45
N SER A 133 -7.52 -19.69 20.97
CA SER A 133 -8.18 -19.02 19.83
C SER A 133 -7.92 -19.77 18.53
N LEU A 134 -9.00 -20.05 17.80
CA LEU A 134 -8.95 -20.61 16.45
C LEU A 134 -9.05 -19.52 15.38
N SER A 135 -8.58 -18.30 15.65
CA SER A 135 -8.56 -17.22 14.65
C SER A 135 -7.58 -17.54 13.50
N ILE A 136 -7.89 -17.08 12.29
CA ILE A 136 -7.05 -17.34 11.11
C ILE A 136 -5.65 -16.74 11.25
N HIS A 137 -5.54 -15.54 11.83
CA HIS A 137 -4.26 -14.86 12.02
C HIS A 137 -3.35 -15.62 12.98
N LYS A 138 -3.89 -16.13 14.09
CA LYS A 138 -3.12 -16.94 15.03
C LYS A 138 -2.64 -18.23 14.38
N LEU A 139 -3.51 -18.94 13.64
CA LEU A 139 -3.12 -20.16 12.93
C LEU A 139 -1.98 -19.89 11.94
N ILE A 140 -2.05 -18.79 11.19
CA ILE A 140 -0.99 -18.39 10.25
C ILE A 140 0.31 -18.08 10.99
N VAL A 141 0.24 -17.29 12.08
CA VAL A 141 1.42 -16.91 12.86
C VAL A 141 2.07 -18.15 13.49
N GLU A 142 1.30 -19.03 14.12
CA GLU A 142 1.81 -20.27 14.70
C GLU A 142 2.42 -21.16 13.62
N TRP A 143 1.75 -21.33 12.48
CA TRP A 143 2.29 -22.11 11.37
C TRP A 143 3.63 -21.57 10.87
N LEU A 144 3.76 -20.25 10.69
CA LEU A 144 5.01 -19.60 10.27
C LEU A 144 6.13 -19.72 11.30
N ILE A 145 5.78 -19.67 12.59
CA ILE A 145 6.75 -19.89 13.68
C ILE A 145 7.30 -21.32 13.64
N TYR A 146 6.43 -22.31 13.43
CA TYR A 146 6.84 -23.72 13.32
C TYR A 146 7.51 -24.05 11.98
N ASN A 147 7.27 -23.26 10.93
CA ASN A 147 7.77 -23.50 9.58
C ASN A 147 8.42 -22.23 8.99
N PRO A 148 9.60 -21.80 9.49
CA PRO A 148 10.25 -20.60 9.01
C PRO A 148 10.62 -20.72 7.52
N GLY A 149 10.17 -19.77 6.71
CA GLY A 149 10.42 -19.73 5.25
C GLY A 149 9.37 -20.47 4.39
N ALA A 150 8.38 -21.12 5.00
CA ALA A 150 7.34 -21.86 4.27
C ALA A 150 6.41 -20.98 3.43
N SER A 151 6.42 -19.65 3.60
CA SER A 151 5.60 -18.74 2.78
C SER A 151 6.02 -18.68 1.31
N ASN A 152 7.26 -19.09 0.99
CA ASN A 152 7.86 -18.94 -0.34
C ASN A 152 7.86 -20.26 -1.13
N THR A 153 7.24 -21.31 -0.61
CA THR A 153 7.21 -22.63 -1.23
C THR A 153 5.91 -22.85 -1.99
N THR A 154 5.95 -23.70 -3.02
CA THR A 154 4.76 -24.05 -3.81
C THR A 154 3.75 -24.89 -3.03
N ASP A 155 4.15 -25.53 -1.94
CA ASP A 155 3.33 -26.36 -1.05
C ASP A 155 2.82 -25.62 0.20
N ALA A 156 3.06 -24.31 0.29
CA ALA A 156 2.68 -23.47 1.44
C ALA A 156 1.21 -23.66 1.84
N TYR A 157 0.32 -23.68 0.85
CA TYR A 157 -1.12 -23.88 1.06
C TYR A 157 -1.42 -25.26 1.69
N ASP A 158 -0.95 -26.34 1.09
CA ASP A 158 -1.25 -27.70 1.57
C ASP A 158 -0.61 -27.97 2.94
N SER A 159 0.57 -27.40 3.18
CA SER A 159 1.24 -27.43 4.48
C SER A 159 0.43 -26.70 5.55
N PHE A 160 -0.06 -25.51 5.24
CA PHE A 160 -0.88 -24.72 6.16
C PHE A 160 -2.22 -25.41 6.49
N ILE A 161 -2.89 -25.99 5.50
CA ILE A 161 -4.15 -26.74 5.74
C ILE A 161 -3.90 -27.98 6.60
N ARG A 162 -2.80 -28.71 6.37
CA ARG A 162 -2.40 -29.83 7.23
C ARG A 162 -2.16 -29.38 8.66
N PHE A 163 -1.48 -28.26 8.86
CA PHE A 163 -1.30 -27.67 10.18
C PHE A 163 -2.63 -27.28 10.84
N CYS A 164 -3.56 -26.67 10.11
CA CYS A 164 -4.88 -26.33 10.66
C CYS A 164 -5.62 -27.59 11.15
N ASN A 165 -5.55 -28.70 10.41
CA ASN A 165 -6.18 -29.96 10.80
C ASN A 165 -5.57 -30.58 12.07
N THR A 166 -4.29 -30.31 12.36
CA THR A 166 -3.65 -30.78 13.60
C THR A 166 -3.87 -29.82 14.77
N ALA A 167 -3.89 -28.50 14.51
CA ALA A 167 -4.07 -27.46 15.51
C ALA A 167 -5.54 -27.33 15.97
N MET A 168 -6.51 -27.53 15.07
CA MET A 168 -7.94 -27.41 15.35
C MET A 168 -8.54 -28.71 15.92
N GLN A 169 -8.16 -29.05 17.14
CA GLN A 169 -8.70 -30.23 17.83
C GLN A 169 -10.20 -30.10 18.15
N SER A 170 -10.91 -31.24 18.20
CA SER A 170 -12.35 -31.29 18.49
C SER A 170 -12.73 -30.66 19.83
N SER A 171 -11.86 -30.75 20.84
CA SER A 171 -12.02 -30.11 22.15
C SER A 171 -12.02 -28.58 22.05
N SER A 172 -11.04 -28.00 21.34
CA SER A 172 -10.91 -26.57 21.11
C SER A 172 -12.09 -26.01 20.30
N ILE A 173 -12.57 -26.77 19.30
CA ILE A 173 -13.74 -26.41 18.51
C ILE A 173 -15.01 -26.40 19.39
N ALA A 174 -15.20 -27.42 20.23
CA ALA A 174 -16.35 -27.49 21.13
C ALA A 174 -16.36 -26.34 22.15
N GLU A 175 -15.19 -25.95 22.66
CA GLU A 175 -15.04 -24.80 23.55
C GLU A 175 -15.39 -23.49 22.84
N CYS A 176 -14.89 -23.28 21.63
CA CYS A 176 -15.21 -22.11 20.81
C CYS A 176 -16.72 -22.03 20.53
N LEU A 177 -17.35 -23.16 20.20
CA LEU A 177 -18.79 -23.23 19.95
C LEU A 177 -19.59 -22.82 21.21
N LYS A 178 -19.20 -23.30 22.39
CA LYS A 178 -19.83 -22.91 23.66
C LYS A 178 -19.66 -21.42 23.94
N LYS A 179 -18.46 -20.86 23.75
CA LYS A 179 -18.16 -19.44 24.00
C LYS A 179 -18.80 -18.48 22.99
N THR A 180 -19.25 -18.99 21.84
CA THR A 180 -19.85 -18.19 20.77
C THR A 180 -21.34 -18.42 20.56
N GLN A 181 -22.02 -19.08 21.50
CA GLN A 181 -23.48 -19.27 21.47
C GLN A 181 -24.26 -17.96 21.34
N GLY A 182 -23.74 -16.85 21.90
CA GLY A 182 -24.31 -15.52 21.77
C GLY A 182 -24.18 -14.89 20.38
N GLN A 183 -23.51 -15.56 19.43
CA GLN A 183 -23.30 -15.12 18.05
C GLN A 183 -22.80 -13.67 17.99
N THR A 184 -23.55 -12.75 17.39
CA THR A 184 -23.18 -11.34 17.20
C THR A 184 -22.90 -10.58 18.50
N SER A 185 -23.42 -11.04 19.64
CA SER A 185 -23.12 -10.48 20.96
C SER A 185 -21.78 -10.94 21.54
N SER A 186 -21.16 -11.99 20.97
CA SER A 186 -19.87 -12.50 21.40
C SER A 186 -18.73 -11.85 20.60
N PRO A 187 -17.77 -11.17 21.24
CA PRO A 187 -16.58 -10.66 20.56
C PRO A 187 -15.80 -11.76 19.83
N LEU A 188 -15.68 -12.93 20.47
CA LEU A 188 -15.00 -14.10 19.91
C LEU A 188 -15.66 -14.60 18.61
N TRP A 189 -16.97 -14.44 18.45
CA TRP A 189 -17.67 -14.82 17.22
C TRP A 189 -17.23 -13.96 16.02
N HIS A 190 -17.03 -12.66 16.23
CA HIS A 190 -16.53 -11.77 15.19
C HIS A 190 -15.08 -12.13 14.82
N ASP A 191 -14.24 -12.37 15.83
CA ASP A 191 -12.84 -12.74 15.64
C ASP A 191 -12.69 -14.07 14.86
N LEU A 192 -13.52 -15.07 15.16
CA LEU A 192 -13.50 -16.37 14.47
C LEU A 192 -14.01 -16.30 13.02
N ARG A 193 -14.81 -15.29 12.67
CA ARG A 193 -15.34 -15.08 11.31
C ARG A 193 -14.43 -14.21 10.46
N TYR A 194 -13.61 -13.38 11.08
CA TYR A 194 -12.68 -12.51 10.37
C TYR A 194 -11.73 -13.32 9.49
N GLY A 195 -11.61 -12.92 8.22
CA GLY A 195 -10.79 -13.60 7.22
C GLY A 195 -11.27 -15.01 6.80
N ARG A 196 -12.48 -15.44 7.22
CA ARG A 196 -13.07 -16.72 6.79
C ARG A 196 -14.27 -16.50 5.87
N VAL A 197 -14.35 -17.32 4.83
CA VAL A 197 -15.57 -17.42 4.02
C VAL A 197 -16.63 -18.14 4.85
N THR A 198 -17.74 -17.45 5.12
CA THR A 198 -18.86 -17.98 5.91
C THR A 198 -20.00 -18.38 4.99
N ALA A 199 -20.87 -19.30 5.44
CA ALA A 199 -21.97 -19.82 4.62
C ALA A 199 -22.84 -18.71 3.99
N SER A 200 -23.08 -17.61 4.73
CA SER A 200 -23.83 -16.44 4.23
C SER A 200 -23.11 -15.65 3.14
N LYS A 201 -21.81 -15.85 2.95
CA LYS A 201 -20.96 -15.15 1.97
C LYS A 201 -20.52 -16.02 0.79
N ILE A 202 -20.91 -17.30 0.76
CA ILE A 202 -20.52 -18.22 -0.34
C ILE A 202 -21.25 -17.90 -1.65
N TYR A 203 -22.44 -17.30 -1.57
CA TYR A 203 -23.31 -17.02 -2.73
C TYR A 203 -23.36 -15.54 -3.13
N GLU A 204 -22.62 -14.68 -2.43
CA GLU A 204 -22.39 -13.29 -2.84
C GLU A 204 -21.28 -13.24 -3.91
#